data_AF-A0A4Y7SJE3-F1
#
_entry.id   AF-A0A4Y7SJE3-F1
#
_cell.length_a   1.000
_cell.length_b   1.000
_cell.length_c   1.000
_cell.angle_alpha   90.00
_cell.angle_beta   90.00
_cell.angle_gamma   90.00
#
_symmetry.space_group_name_H-M   'P 1'
#
loop_
_entity.id
_entity.type
_entity.pdbx_description
1 polymer ?
#
loop_
_entity_poly.entity_id
_entity_poly.type
_entity_poly.pdbx_seq_one_letter_code
_entity_poly.pdbx_strand_id
1 'polypeptide(L)'
;MFVLAVTSSVCTSVALISTVYRLYIRRSRFWFDDACACCAMLFLFVQLAATFTPLTPASAVPRYYITITSFYIIVWVSRFAILFSIIRIDPSKVRKRMLLVGAGGFFLICGFLIAQMYWTCEPEEAWKEYRIPQCPLSKQIAVTQLIFDIVADSAALIIPLRLLVVLQDKWLRTRLMAIFSTCMITTAVSIVHAIFILRSKSPAIVIIALVESSVSLIVCNLPVMATSLLNLSEHSGGPRLPPSNENDVSTNNSARQISIHFLSLNNVPSSQISASVLLTEAPAAIRHEPRILQGRPSSVLLKPDSDHSLRV
;
A
#
# COMPACT_ATOMS: atom_id res chain seq x y z
N MET A 1 -5.95 26.96 21.39
CA MET A 1 -4.62 26.86 20.73
C MET A 1 -3.67 25.90 21.43
N PHE A 2 -3.52 25.95 22.77
CA PHE A 2 -2.61 25.06 23.51
C PHE A 2 -2.84 23.56 23.24
N VAL A 3 -4.07 23.07 23.39
CA VAL A 3 -4.41 21.66 23.12
C VAL A 3 -4.07 21.25 21.68
N LEU A 4 -4.32 22.13 20.72
CA LEU A 4 -4.03 21.88 19.31
C LEU A 4 -2.51 21.69 19.10
N ALA A 5 -1.68 22.57 19.66
CA ALA A 5 -0.23 22.50 19.54
C ALA A 5 0.37 21.26 20.23
N VAL A 6 -0.15 20.89 21.41
CA VAL A 6 0.33 19.71 22.14
C VAL A 6 -0.03 18.44 21.38
N THR A 7 -1.30 18.26 21.00
CA THR A 7 -1.74 17.07 20.26
C THR A 7 -1.04 16.97 18.91
N SER A 8 -0.94 18.08 18.16
CA SER A 8 -0.24 18.12 16.88
C SER A 8 1.22 17.71 17.00
N SER A 9 1.91 18.23 18.02
CA SER A 9 3.33 17.98 18.23
C SER A 9 3.59 16.52 18.58
N VAL A 10 2.79 15.94 19.49
CA VAL A 10 2.96 14.54 19.92
C VAL A 10 2.69 13.58 18.76
N CYS A 11 1.56 13.72 18.08
CA CYS A 11 1.19 12.85 16.95
C CYS A 11 2.22 12.93 15.81
N THR A 12 2.65 14.14 15.45
CA THR A 12 3.62 14.34 14.38
C THR A 12 4.99 13.78 14.76
N SER A 13 5.43 13.95 16.01
CA SER A 13 6.72 13.41 16.48
C SER A 13 6.77 11.89 16.38
N VAL A 14 5.71 11.19 16.82
CA VAL A 14 5.63 9.73 16.71
C VAL A 14 5.64 9.29 15.25
N ALA A 15 4.88 9.97 14.39
CA ALA A 15 4.85 9.70 12.95
C ALA A 15 6.23 9.90 12.30
N LEU A 16 6.94 10.96 12.66
CA LEU A 16 8.30 11.25 12.20
C LEU A 16 9.29 10.17 12.63
N ILE A 17 9.33 9.86 13.93
CA ILE A 17 10.24 8.84 14.47
C ILE A 17 9.97 7.49 13.79
N SER A 18 8.70 7.10 13.61
CA SER A 18 8.34 5.85 12.93
C SER A 18 8.83 5.81 11.47
N THR A 19 8.74 6.93 10.76
CA THR A 19 9.17 7.03 9.35
C THR A 19 10.68 7.01 9.23
N VAL A 20 11.38 7.78 10.07
CA VAL A 20 12.85 7.79 10.13
C VAL A 20 13.38 6.40 10.47
N TYR A 21 12.78 5.72 11.44
CA TYR A 21 13.16 4.36 11.81
C TYR A 21 12.99 3.37 10.66
N ARG A 22 11.87 3.44 9.91
CA ARG A 22 11.66 2.65 8.69
C ARG A 22 12.76 2.91 7.66
N LEU A 23 13.05 4.18 7.38
CA LEU A 23 14.07 4.57 6.39
C LEU A 23 15.47 4.13 6.82
N TYR A 24 15.77 4.20 8.12
CA TYR A 24 17.04 3.76 8.69
C TYR A 24 17.27 2.26 8.48
N ILE A 25 16.29 1.42 8.85
CA ILE A 25 16.37 -0.04 8.64
C ILE A 25 16.57 -0.40 7.16
N ARG A 26 15.98 0.40 6.25
CA ARG A 26 15.95 0.11 4.82
C ARG A 26 16.98 0.87 4.00
N ARG A 27 17.94 1.54 4.65
CA ARG A 27 18.95 2.39 4.01
C ARG A 27 19.71 1.70 2.85
N SER A 28 19.82 0.38 2.86
CA SER A 28 20.53 -0.38 1.82
C SER A 28 19.70 -0.66 0.55
N ARG A 29 18.36 -0.53 0.57
CA ARG A 29 17.49 -0.81 -0.60
C ARG A 29 16.24 0.06 -0.60
N PHE A 30 16.37 1.31 -1.05
CA PHE A 30 15.23 2.19 -1.29
C PHE A 30 14.32 1.67 -2.40
N TRP A 31 13.03 1.66 -2.15
CA TRP A 31 11.98 1.32 -3.10
C TRP A 31 10.90 2.41 -3.15
N PHE A 32 10.01 2.35 -4.14
CA PHE A 32 8.93 3.32 -4.32
C PHE A 32 8.03 3.48 -3.07
N ASP A 33 7.89 2.45 -2.24
CA ASP A 33 7.13 2.55 -1.00
C ASP A 33 7.80 3.44 0.05
N ASP A 34 9.13 3.42 0.12
CA ASP A 34 9.91 4.28 1.02
C ASP A 34 9.91 5.74 0.52
N ALA A 35 9.91 5.96 -0.80
CA ALA A 35 9.74 7.27 -1.41
C ALA A 35 8.35 7.86 -1.11
N CYS A 36 7.29 7.05 -1.16
CA CYS A 36 5.95 7.46 -0.75
C CYS A 36 5.91 7.85 0.73
N ALA A 37 6.46 7.03 1.62
CA ALA A 37 6.50 7.34 3.06
C ALA A 37 7.27 8.65 3.35
N CYS A 38 8.39 8.88 2.67
CA CYS A 38 9.15 10.13 2.76
C CYS A 38 8.34 11.33 2.23
N CYS A 39 7.65 11.17 1.09
CA CYS A 39 6.78 12.20 0.54
C CYS A 39 5.66 12.58 1.52
N ALA A 40 4.96 11.59 2.08
CA ALA A 40 3.93 11.82 3.09
C ALA A 40 4.49 12.51 4.35
N MET A 41 5.70 12.15 4.79
CA MET A 41 6.40 12.84 5.88
C MET A 41 6.69 14.32 5.57
N LEU A 42 7.11 14.64 4.35
CA LEU A 42 7.34 16.02 3.92
C LEU A 42 6.04 16.83 3.90
N PHE A 43 4.96 16.26 3.37
CA PHE A 43 3.65 16.92 3.40
C PHE A 43 3.11 17.08 4.84
N LEU A 44 3.43 16.15 5.75
CA LEU A 44 3.09 16.30 7.16
C LEU A 44 3.82 17.49 7.79
N PHE A 45 5.09 17.72 7.45
CA PHE A 45 5.80 18.95 7.85
C PHE A 45 5.15 20.21 7.26
N VAL A 46 4.76 20.20 6.00
CA VAL A 46 4.05 21.32 5.36
C VAL A 46 2.72 21.59 6.06
N GLN A 47 1.95 20.54 6.39
CA GLN A 47 0.69 20.65 7.12
C GLN A 47 0.90 21.21 8.54
N LEU A 48 1.97 20.78 9.22
CA LEU A 48 2.35 21.30 10.53
C LEU A 48 2.74 22.79 10.46
N ALA A 49 3.57 23.17 9.49
CA ALA A 49 3.97 24.56 9.27
C ALA A 49 2.77 25.47 8.95
N ALA A 50 1.85 25.00 8.11
CA ALA A 50 0.60 25.70 7.82
C ALA A 50 -0.21 25.91 9.11
N THR A 51 -0.26 24.93 10.00
CA THR A 51 -0.99 25.02 11.28
C THR A 51 -0.42 26.09 12.21
N PHE A 52 0.90 26.28 12.24
CA PHE A 52 1.58 27.30 13.05
C PHE A 52 1.63 28.68 12.39
N THR A 53 1.24 28.80 11.12
CA THR A 53 1.22 30.09 10.42
C THR A 53 0.13 31.00 11.02
N PRO A 54 0.46 32.24 11.42
CA PRO A 54 -0.50 33.16 12.03
C PRO A 54 -1.64 33.46 11.05
N LEU A 55 -2.85 33.53 11.59
CA LEU A 55 -4.06 33.78 10.81
C LEU A 55 -4.16 35.27 10.48
N THR A 56 -3.70 35.65 9.29
CA THR A 56 -3.88 36.99 8.72
C THR A 56 -4.81 36.90 7.50
N PRO A 57 -5.53 37.96 7.12
CA PRO A 57 -6.41 37.92 5.95
C PRO A 57 -5.70 37.45 4.67
N ALA A 58 -4.42 37.80 4.50
CA ALA A 58 -3.61 37.38 3.36
C ALA A 58 -3.16 35.90 3.44
N SER A 59 -2.95 35.34 4.62
CA SER A 59 -2.49 33.95 4.79
C SER A 59 -3.63 32.95 4.99
N ALA A 60 -4.85 33.41 5.29
CA ALA A 60 -5.94 32.56 5.73
C ALA A 60 -6.41 31.56 4.66
N VAL A 61 -6.63 32.04 3.44
CA VAL A 61 -7.06 31.21 2.30
C VAL A 61 -5.94 30.26 1.82
N PRO A 62 -4.69 30.71 1.58
CA PRO A 62 -3.60 29.80 1.25
C PRO A 62 -3.37 28.73 2.31
N ARG A 63 -3.45 29.08 3.60
CA ARG A 63 -3.30 28.13 4.70
C ARG A 63 -4.35 27.03 4.63
N TYR A 64 -5.61 27.37 4.36
CA TYR A 64 -6.68 26.38 4.21
C TYR A 64 -6.37 25.39 3.08
N TYR A 65 -6.03 25.89 1.88
CA TYR A 65 -5.69 25.05 0.74
C TYR A 65 -4.45 24.17 0.98
N ILE A 66 -3.41 24.70 1.59
CA ILE A 66 -2.20 23.94 1.93
C ILE A 66 -2.55 22.82 2.93
N THR A 67 -3.32 23.13 3.97
CA THR A 67 -3.69 22.14 5.00
C THR A 67 -4.53 21.01 4.41
N ILE A 68 -5.57 21.31 3.63
CA ILE A 68 -6.47 20.29 3.07
C ILE A 68 -5.81 19.48 1.95
N THR A 69 -5.02 20.13 1.09
CA THR A 69 -4.28 19.42 0.03
C THR A 69 -3.20 18.51 0.62
N SER A 70 -2.46 18.99 1.63
CA SER A 70 -1.48 18.15 2.33
C SER A 70 -2.15 16.97 3.01
N PHE A 71 -3.32 17.17 3.64
CA PHE A 71 -4.11 16.08 4.22
C PHE A 71 -4.42 14.98 3.19
N TYR A 72 -5.01 15.33 2.04
CA TYR A 72 -5.30 14.36 0.99
C TYR A 72 -4.06 13.62 0.51
N ILE A 73 -2.97 14.36 0.26
CA ILE A 73 -1.72 13.77 -0.20
C ILE A 73 -1.17 12.81 0.86
N ILE A 74 -1.11 13.19 2.14
CA ILE A 74 -0.58 12.33 3.21
C ILE A 74 -1.37 11.03 3.32
N VAL A 75 -2.71 11.11 3.38
CA VAL A 75 -3.57 9.94 3.53
C VAL A 75 -3.42 8.99 2.33
N TRP A 76 -3.52 9.52 1.11
CA TRP A 76 -3.43 8.71 -0.10
C TRP A 76 -2.02 8.17 -0.35
N VAL A 77 -0.98 8.98 -0.18
CA VAL A 77 0.43 8.55 -0.31
C VAL A 77 0.81 7.50 0.75
N SER A 78 0.24 7.58 1.96
CA SER A 78 0.40 6.53 2.98
C SER A 78 -0.20 5.20 2.51
N ARG A 79 -1.40 5.22 1.90
CA ARG A 79 -2.02 4.03 1.30
C ARG A 79 -1.23 3.49 0.11
N PHE A 80 -0.68 4.36 -0.74
CA PHE A 80 0.25 3.95 -1.80
C PHE A 80 1.48 3.24 -1.25
N ALA A 81 2.07 3.76 -0.17
CA ALA A 81 3.22 3.11 0.46
C ALA A 81 2.89 1.69 0.93
N ILE A 82 1.68 1.46 1.48
CA ILE A 82 1.20 0.12 1.85
C ILE A 82 1.02 -0.74 0.61
N LEU A 83 0.35 -0.23 -0.43
CA LEU A 83 0.11 -0.97 -1.68
C LEU A 83 1.42 -1.38 -2.37
N PHE A 84 2.39 -0.46 -2.48
CA PHE A 84 3.71 -0.78 -3.03
C PHE A 84 4.50 -1.76 -2.16
N SER A 85 4.33 -1.69 -0.83
CA SER A 85 4.87 -2.71 0.06
C SER A 85 4.29 -4.09 -0.26
N ILE A 86 2.99 -4.19 -0.54
CA ILE A 86 2.33 -5.44 -0.95
C ILE A 86 2.84 -5.93 -2.31
N ILE A 87 2.90 -5.05 -3.31
CA ILE A 87 3.42 -5.31 -4.66
C ILE A 87 4.84 -5.89 -4.63
N ARG A 88 5.68 -5.42 -3.70
CA ARG A 88 7.06 -5.89 -3.54
C ARG A 88 7.15 -7.33 -3.01
N ILE A 89 6.20 -7.75 -2.19
CA ILE A 89 6.18 -9.08 -1.55
C ILE A 89 5.62 -10.13 -2.51
N ASP A 90 4.76 -9.70 -3.42
CA ASP A 90 4.03 -10.58 -4.31
C ASP A 90 4.96 -11.30 -5.31
N PRO A 91 5.05 -12.65 -5.28
CA PRO A 91 5.87 -13.40 -6.23
C PRO A 91 5.25 -13.52 -7.63
N SER A 92 3.94 -13.30 -7.80
CA SER A 92 3.23 -13.53 -9.07
C SER A 92 3.30 -12.32 -10.00
N LYS A 93 3.89 -12.50 -11.19
CA LYS A 93 3.98 -11.43 -12.21
C LYS A 93 2.61 -10.91 -12.66
N VAL A 94 1.62 -11.79 -12.80
CA VAL A 94 0.27 -11.41 -13.25
C VAL A 94 -0.43 -10.56 -12.19
N ARG A 95 -0.40 -11.00 -10.93
CA ARG A 95 -1.01 -10.26 -9.81
C ARG A 95 -0.29 -8.94 -9.59
N LYS A 96 1.04 -8.90 -9.68
CA LYS A 96 1.83 -7.68 -9.64
C LYS A 96 1.38 -6.66 -10.69
N ARG A 97 1.10 -7.09 -11.93
CA ARG A 97 0.56 -6.21 -12.98
C ARG A 97 -0.83 -5.68 -12.62
N MET A 98 -1.72 -6.53 -12.11
CA MET A 98 -3.04 -6.09 -11.65
C MET A 98 -2.95 -5.08 -10.50
N LEU A 99 -2.03 -5.29 -9.56
CA LEU A 99 -1.80 -4.37 -8.45
C LEU A 99 -1.23 -3.04 -8.90
N LEU A 100 -0.35 -3.04 -9.90
CA LEU A 100 0.18 -1.81 -10.49
C LEU A 100 -0.93 -1.02 -11.20
N VAL A 101 -1.84 -1.70 -11.90
CA VAL A 101 -3.04 -1.08 -12.49
C VAL A 101 -3.95 -0.52 -11.38
N GLY A 102 -4.14 -1.26 -10.28
CA GLY A 102 -4.87 -0.79 -9.10
C GLY A 102 -4.24 0.44 -8.46
N ALA A 103 -2.91 0.49 -8.38
CA ALA A 103 -2.18 1.67 -7.92
C ALA A 103 -2.41 2.87 -8.86
N GLY A 104 -2.42 2.66 -10.18
CA GLY A 104 -2.84 3.68 -11.13
C GLY A 104 -4.26 4.19 -10.85
N GLY A 105 -5.20 3.29 -10.59
CA GLY A 105 -6.58 3.63 -10.22
C GLY A 105 -6.69 4.46 -8.95
N PHE A 106 -5.96 4.08 -7.89
CA PHE A 106 -5.91 4.87 -6.65
C PHE A 106 -5.37 6.27 -6.92
N PHE A 107 -4.39 6.42 -7.82
CA PHE A 107 -3.76 7.72 -8.09
C PHE A 107 -4.75 8.65 -8.79
N LEU A 108 -5.52 8.10 -9.72
CA LEU A 108 -6.62 8.80 -10.37
C LEU A 108 -7.71 9.20 -9.36
N ILE A 109 -8.05 8.33 -8.40
CA ILE A 109 -9.04 8.65 -7.36
C ILE A 109 -8.52 9.79 -6.46
N CYS A 110 -7.26 9.75 -6.04
CA CYS A 110 -6.66 10.83 -5.25
C CYS A 110 -6.72 12.17 -6.01
N GLY A 111 -6.31 12.18 -7.29
CA GLY A 111 -6.39 13.37 -8.13
C GLY A 111 -7.83 13.86 -8.33
N PHE A 112 -8.77 12.95 -8.52
CA PHE A 112 -10.20 13.26 -8.62
C PHE A 112 -10.74 13.92 -7.34
N LEU A 113 -10.40 13.41 -6.15
CA LEU A 113 -10.86 13.98 -4.88
C LEU A 113 -10.29 15.38 -4.64
N ILE A 114 -9.01 15.59 -4.96
CA ILE A 114 -8.37 16.91 -4.90
C ILE A 114 -9.07 17.86 -5.89
N ALA A 115 -9.24 17.45 -7.14
CA ALA A 115 -9.91 18.25 -8.16
C ALA A 115 -11.36 18.60 -7.77
N GLN A 116 -12.11 17.65 -7.22
CA GLN A 116 -13.48 17.87 -6.74
C GLN A 116 -13.54 18.90 -5.61
N MET A 117 -12.55 18.87 -4.70
CA MET A 117 -12.43 19.86 -3.63
C MET A 117 -12.17 21.27 -4.18
N TYR A 118 -11.20 21.43 -5.09
CA TYR A 118 -10.94 22.72 -5.74
C TYR A 118 -12.13 23.22 -6.56
N TRP A 119 -12.75 22.34 -7.33
CA TRP A 119 -13.92 22.67 -8.16
C TRP A 119 -15.10 23.19 -7.33
N THR A 120 -15.27 22.66 -6.12
CA THR A 120 -16.36 23.08 -5.23
C THR A 120 -16.03 24.36 -4.48
N CYS A 121 -14.79 24.52 -4.03
CA CYS A 121 -14.41 25.60 -3.13
C CYS A 121 -14.00 26.89 -3.86
N GLU A 122 -13.47 26.80 -5.08
CA GLU A 122 -12.99 27.99 -5.78
C GLU A 122 -14.10 28.96 -6.22
N PRO A 123 -15.24 28.50 -6.77
CA PRO A 123 -16.30 29.40 -7.25
C PRO A 123 -17.04 30.15 -6.16
N GLU A 124 -17.05 29.62 -4.94
CA GLU A 124 -17.76 30.23 -3.81
C GLU A 124 -16.83 31.21 -3.10
N GLU A 125 -17.12 32.51 -3.15
CA GLU A 125 -16.27 33.52 -2.49
C GLU A 125 -16.70 33.80 -1.04
N ALA A 126 -17.95 33.50 -0.67
CA ALA A 126 -18.52 33.85 0.64
C ALA A 126 -17.74 33.26 1.82
N TRP A 127 -17.11 32.10 1.65
CA TRP A 127 -16.32 31.48 2.73
C TRP A 127 -14.91 32.07 2.89
N LYS A 128 -14.40 32.76 1.86
CA LYS A 128 -13.06 33.38 1.88
C LYS A 128 -13.03 34.60 2.81
N GLU A 129 -14.18 35.24 3.03
CA GLU A 129 -14.32 36.42 3.88
C GLU A 129 -14.54 36.11 5.38
N TYR A 130 -14.82 34.84 5.73
CA TYR A 130 -15.02 34.48 7.13
C TYR A 130 -13.75 34.65 7.95
N ARG A 131 -13.92 35.01 9.24
CA ARG A 131 -12.82 35.14 10.22
C ARG A 131 -11.93 33.90 10.26
N ILE A 132 -12.51 32.73 10.01
CA ILE A 132 -11.83 31.45 9.84
C ILE A 132 -12.31 30.87 8.51
N PRO A 133 -11.58 31.07 7.40
CA PRO A 133 -12.04 30.61 6.10
C PRO A 133 -12.04 29.09 6.07
N GLN A 134 -13.23 28.54 5.88
CA GLN A 134 -13.47 27.11 5.74
C GLN A 134 -14.56 26.95 4.68
N CYS A 135 -14.17 26.39 3.54
CA CYS A 135 -15.13 26.06 2.49
C CYS A 135 -16.17 25.06 3.04
N PRO A 136 -17.47 25.34 2.88
CA PRO A 136 -18.54 24.43 3.29
C PRO A 136 -18.54 23.23 2.34
N LEU A 137 -17.75 22.22 2.68
CA LEU A 137 -17.69 20.99 1.90
C LEU A 137 -19.07 20.32 1.93
N SER A 138 -19.62 20.01 0.75
CA SER A 138 -20.92 19.38 0.67
C SER A 138 -20.88 17.99 1.32
N LYS A 139 -21.98 17.58 1.95
CA LYS A 139 -22.09 16.24 2.56
C LYS A 139 -21.76 15.13 1.55
N GLN A 140 -22.05 15.36 0.28
CA GLN A 140 -21.77 14.43 -0.80
C GLN A 140 -20.26 14.21 -1.01
N ILE A 141 -19.45 15.27 -0.95
CA ILE A 141 -17.98 15.15 -1.09
C ILE A 141 -17.40 14.35 0.07
N ALA A 142 -17.81 14.67 1.30
CA ALA A 142 -17.34 13.96 2.50
C ALA A 142 -17.72 12.46 2.47
N VAL A 143 -18.95 12.13 2.05
CA VAL A 143 -19.39 10.74 1.88
C VAL A 143 -18.63 10.04 0.76
N THR A 144 -18.41 10.72 -0.36
CA THR A 144 -17.67 10.18 -1.51
C THR A 144 -16.23 9.84 -1.11
N GLN A 145 -15.55 10.73 -0.41
CA GLN A 145 -14.22 10.49 0.14
C GLN A 145 -14.22 9.26 1.07
N LEU A 146 -15.16 9.19 2.03
CA LEU A 146 -15.25 8.07 2.96
C LEU A 146 -15.47 6.73 2.25
N ILE A 147 -16.29 6.70 1.20
CA ILE A 147 -16.52 5.49 0.40
C ILE A 147 -15.22 5.05 -0.29
N PHE A 148 -14.51 5.98 -0.95
CA PHE A 148 -13.25 5.65 -1.62
C PHE A 148 -12.17 5.21 -0.63
N ASP A 149 -12.14 5.81 0.56
CA ASP A 149 -11.24 5.42 1.64
C ASP A 149 -11.49 3.97 2.09
N ILE A 150 -12.75 3.61 2.35
CA ILE A 150 -13.14 2.24 2.73
C ILE A 150 -12.84 1.24 1.60
N VAL A 151 -13.12 1.61 0.35
CA VAL A 151 -12.83 0.76 -0.82
C VAL A 151 -11.33 0.55 -0.97
N ALA A 152 -10.53 1.59 -0.79
CA ALA A 152 -9.07 1.51 -0.88
C ALA A 152 -8.49 0.61 0.22
N ASP A 153 -8.93 0.78 1.46
CA ASP A 153 -8.51 -0.03 2.60
C ASP A 153 -8.95 -1.49 2.43
N SER A 154 -10.18 -1.73 1.96
CA SER A 154 -10.71 -3.06 1.67
C SER A 154 -9.92 -3.76 0.57
N ALA A 155 -9.58 -3.04 -0.51
CA ALA A 155 -8.75 -3.59 -1.58
C ALA A 155 -7.35 -3.97 -1.05
N ALA A 156 -6.71 -3.07 -0.29
CA ALA A 156 -5.40 -3.31 0.33
C ALA A 156 -5.41 -4.50 1.31
N LEU A 157 -6.55 -4.82 1.91
CA LEU A 157 -6.77 -5.96 2.81
C LEU A 157 -7.05 -7.27 2.05
N ILE A 158 -7.86 -7.24 1.01
CA ILE A 158 -8.24 -8.44 0.24
C ILE A 158 -7.03 -9.04 -0.51
N ILE A 159 -6.13 -8.19 -1.00
CA ILE A 159 -4.95 -8.61 -1.76
C ILE A 159 -4.06 -9.59 -0.95
N PRO A 160 -3.54 -9.25 0.24
CA PRO A 160 -2.70 -10.15 1.02
C PRO A 160 -3.48 -11.35 1.57
N LEU A 161 -4.79 -11.22 1.84
CA LEU A 161 -5.62 -12.36 2.25
C LEU A 161 -5.65 -13.46 1.18
N ARG A 162 -5.88 -13.09 -0.08
CA ARG A 162 -5.88 -14.06 -1.19
C ARG A 162 -4.53 -14.72 -1.38
N LEU A 163 -3.43 -14.02 -1.10
CA LEU A 163 -2.09 -14.60 -1.13
C LEU A 163 -1.87 -15.61 0.00
N LEU A 164 -2.42 -15.36 1.18
CA LEU A 164 -2.28 -16.22 2.34
C LEU A 164 -3.08 -17.50 2.30
N VAL A 165 -4.22 -17.51 1.62
CA VAL A 165 -4.99 -18.76 1.38
C VAL A 165 -4.12 -19.78 0.62
N VAL A 166 -3.12 -19.32 -0.14
CA VAL A 166 -2.24 -20.19 -0.94
C VAL A 166 -0.92 -20.53 -0.22
N LEU A 167 -0.45 -19.68 0.71
CA LEU A 167 0.86 -19.83 1.36
C LEU A 167 0.75 -19.78 2.89
N GLN A 168 0.93 -20.92 3.57
CA GLN A 168 0.84 -21.02 5.04
C GLN A 168 2.16 -20.70 5.78
N ASP A 169 2.80 -19.57 5.48
CA ASP A 169 4.01 -19.16 6.21
C ASP A 169 3.67 -18.34 7.47
N LYS A 170 4.33 -18.65 8.60
CA LYS A 170 4.19 -17.94 9.88
C LYS A 170 4.55 -16.47 9.75
N TRP A 171 5.60 -16.15 8.99
CA TRP A 171 6.05 -14.77 8.79
C TRP A 171 5.03 -13.96 7.98
N LEU A 172 4.43 -14.59 6.96
CA LEU A 172 3.40 -13.97 6.14
C LEU A 172 2.11 -13.72 6.96
N ARG A 173 1.76 -14.64 7.86
CA ARG A 173 0.62 -14.49 8.77
C ARG A 173 0.74 -13.26 9.66
N THR A 174 1.91 -13.01 10.24
CA THR A 174 2.08 -11.82 11.10
C THR A 174 2.00 -10.52 10.33
N ARG A 175 2.55 -10.49 9.10
CA ARG A 175 2.45 -9.31 8.23
C ARG A 175 1.03 -9.02 7.81
N LEU A 176 0.22 -10.05 7.57
CA LEU A 176 -1.21 -9.86 7.32
C LEU A 176 -1.94 -9.36 8.56
N MET A 177 -1.68 -9.91 9.74
CA MET A 177 -2.30 -9.42 10.97
C MET A 177 -1.99 -7.94 11.20
N ALA A 178 -0.76 -7.52 10.91
CA ALA A 178 -0.37 -6.11 10.95
C ALA A 178 -1.17 -5.28 9.93
N ILE A 179 -1.25 -5.72 8.66
CA ILE A 179 -2.00 -5.02 7.60
C ILE A 179 -3.49 -4.91 7.97
N PHE A 180 -4.10 -6.00 8.42
CA PHE A 180 -5.50 -6.05 8.81
C PHE A 180 -5.79 -5.07 9.95
N SER A 181 -4.98 -5.11 11.01
CA SER A 181 -5.07 -4.18 12.15
C SER A 181 -4.93 -2.72 11.68
N THR A 182 -3.97 -2.45 10.80
CA THR A 182 -3.75 -1.11 10.27
C THR A 182 -4.91 -0.59 9.42
N CYS A 183 -5.55 -1.45 8.61
CA CYS A 183 -6.72 -1.08 7.82
C CYS A 183 -7.91 -0.74 8.73
N MET A 184 -8.13 -1.51 9.80
CA MET A 184 -9.19 -1.19 10.78
C MET A 184 -8.95 0.15 11.47
N ILE A 185 -7.71 0.43 11.88
CA ILE A 185 -7.36 1.69 12.55
C ILE A 185 -7.57 2.89 11.60
N THR A 186 -7.10 2.80 10.36
CA THR A 186 -7.26 3.87 9.37
C THR A 186 -8.72 4.14 9.06
N THR A 187 -9.51 3.10 8.76
CA THR A 187 -10.94 3.24 8.53
C THR A 187 -11.67 3.85 9.74
N ALA A 188 -11.35 3.44 10.97
CA ALA A 188 -11.97 4.01 12.17
C ALA A 188 -11.65 5.51 12.32
N VAL A 189 -10.41 5.92 12.08
CA VAL A 189 -10.01 7.32 12.16
C VAL A 189 -10.65 8.16 11.04
N SER A 190 -10.74 7.63 9.81
CA SER A 190 -11.42 8.30 8.69
C SER A 190 -12.92 8.47 8.95
N ILE A 191 -13.58 7.49 9.59
CA ILE A 191 -14.98 7.63 10.01
C ILE A 191 -15.13 8.74 11.05
N VAL A 192 -14.25 8.79 12.06
CA VAL A 192 -14.27 9.86 13.07
C VAL A 192 -14.09 11.23 12.41
N HIS A 193 -13.13 11.37 11.51
CA HIS A 193 -12.93 12.62 10.78
C HIS A 193 -14.14 13.01 9.94
N ALA A 194 -14.75 12.07 9.20
CA ALA A 194 -15.95 12.32 8.43
C ALA A 194 -17.12 12.81 9.31
N ILE A 195 -17.33 12.20 10.48
CA ILE A 195 -18.37 12.65 11.43
C ILE A 195 -18.11 14.08 11.88
N PHE A 196 -16.85 14.44 12.17
CA PHE A 196 -16.50 15.78 12.61
C PHE A 196 -16.65 16.82 11.51
N ILE A 197 -16.28 16.50 10.26
CA ILE A 197 -16.55 17.36 9.10
C ILE A 197 -18.05 17.64 8.97
N LEU A 198 -18.89 16.62 9.14
CA LEU A 198 -20.34 16.74 8.97
C LEU A 198 -21.04 17.49 10.11
N ARG A 199 -20.52 17.42 11.34
CA ARG A 199 -21.18 17.98 12.53
C ARG A 199 -20.58 19.30 13.02
N SER A 200 -19.31 19.57 12.75
CA SER A 200 -18.59 20.67 13.39
C SER A 200 -18.25 21.76 12.39
N LYS A 201 -18.50 23.03 12.74
CA LYS A 201 -17.88 24.21 12.09
C LYS A 201 -16.69 24.74 12.90
N SER A 202 -16.03 23.82 13.62
CA SER A 202 -15.09 24.14 14.69
C SER A 202 -13.64 23.97 14.20
N PRO A 203 -12.66 24.71 14.76
CA PRO A 203 -11.24 24.44 14.57
C PRO A 203 -10.83 23.01 14.96
N ALA A 204 -11.68 22.25 15.66
CA ALA A 204 -11.51 20.83 15.92
C ALA A 204 -11.31 19.99 14.65
N ILE A 205 -11.88 20.39 13.50
CA ILE A 205 -11.70 19.67 12.22
C ILE A 205 -10.21 19.60 11.84
N VAL A 206 -9.47 20.70 12.02
CA VAL A 206 -8.03 20.75 11.70
C VAL A 206 -7.23 19.81 12.60
N ILE A 207 -7.58 19.73 13.88
CA ILE A 207 -6.95 18.81 14.84
C ILE A 207 -7.12 17.38 14.36
N ILE A 208 -8.34 17.02 13.98
CA ILE A 208 -8.67 15.65 13.61
C ILE A 208 -8.04 15.28 12.27
N ALA A 209 -8.05 16.19 11.29
CA ALA A 209 -7.34 15.99 10.03
C ALA A 209 -5.85 15.74 10.26
N LEU A 210 -5.21 16.46 11.19
CA LEU A 210 -3.80 16.26 11.51
C LEU A 210 -3.54 14.93 12.25
N VAL A 211 -4.43 14.57 13.19
CA VAL A 211 -4.37 13.27 13.87
C VAL A 211 -4.52 12.15 12.84
N GLU A 212 -5.46 12.26 11.90
CA GLU A 212 -5.64 11.29 10.82
C GLU A 212 -4.42 11.19 9.90
N SER A 213 -3.85 12.33 9.47
CA SER A 213 -2.60 12.37 8.71
C SER A 213 -1.48 11.64 9.46
N SER A 214 -1.32 11.92 10.76
CA SER A 214 -0.28 11.32 11.59
C SER A 214 -0.49 9.82 11.78
N VAL A 215 -1.72 9.39 12.07
CA VAL A 215 -2.06 7.98 12.22
C VAL A 215 -1.88 7.23 10.91
N SER A 216 -2.27 7.81 9.78
CA SER A 216 -2.09 7.22 8.45
C SER A 216 -0.61 6.96 8.15
N LEU A 217 0.26 7.91 8.48
CA LEU A 217 1.71 7.76 8.31
C LEU A 217 2.29 6.71 9.28
N ILE A 218 1.88 6.69 10.55
CA ILE A 218 2.29 5.66 11.52
C ILE A 218 1.88 4.27 11.00
N VAL A 219 0.62 4.14 10.58
CA VAL A 219 0.03 2.92 10.04
C VAL A 219 0.81 2.44 8.81
N CYS A 220 1.20 3.31 7.90
CA CYS A 220 1.96 2.89 6.72
C CYS A 220 3.35 2.31 7.08
N ASN A 221 3.90 2.68 8.24
CA ASN A 221 5.18 2.19 8.74
C ASN A 221 5.05 0.92 9.59
N LEU A 222 3.88 0.67 10.19
CA LEU A 222 3.63 -0.44 11.11
C LEU A 222 3.98 -1.83 10.53
N PRO A 223 3.62 -2.21 9.29
CA PRO A 223 3.98 -3.53 8.77
C PRO A 223 5.49 -3.77 8.68
N VAL A 224 6.27 -2.71 8.42
CA VAL A 224 7.74 -2.78 8.37
C VAL A 224 8.31 -2.93 9.76
N MET A 225 7.86 -2.08 10.69
CA MET A 225 8.30 -2.10 12.09
C MET A 225 7.97 -3.43 12.75
N ALA A 226 6.74 -3.95 12.56
CA ALA A 226 6.33 -5.24 13.08
C ALA A 226 7.24 -6.36 12.59
N THR A 227 7.60 -6.36 11.30
CA THR A 227 8.52 -7.33 10.72
C THR A 227 9.91 -7.25 11.36
N SER A 228 10.45 -6.04 11.55
CA SER A 228 11.76 -5.84 12.16
C SER A 228 11.79 -6.24 13.64
N LEU A 229 10.75 -5.93 14.41
CA LEU A 229 10.65 -6.29 15.83
C LEU A 229 10.61 -7.81 16.03
N LEU A 230 9.90 -8.54 15.15
CA LEU A 230 9.87 -10.01 15.20
C LEU A 230 11.24 -10.60 14.92
N ASN A 231 11.93 -10.12 13.88
CA ASN A 231 13.27 -10.60 13.55
C ASN A 231 14.27 -10.34 14.69
N LEU A 232 14.14 -9.21 15.41
CA LEU A 232 14.96 -8.93 16.60
C LEU A 232 14.60 -9.86 17.76
N SER A 233 13.32 -10.12 17.99
CA SER A 233 12.87 -11.06 19.04
C SER A 233 13.35 -12.49 18.79
N GLU A 234 13.41 -12.93 17.53
CA GLU A 234 13.96 -14.25 17.18
C GLU A 234 15.48 -14.30 17.41
N HIS A 235 16.20 -13.21 17.17
CA HIS A 235 17.65 -13.14 17.38
C HIS A 235 18.05 -13.01 18.85
N SER A 236 17.26 -12.30 19.66
CA SER A 236 17.47 -12.18 21.11
C SER A 236 17.01 -13.42 21.89
N GLY A 237 16.22 -14.31 21.28
CA GLY A 237 15.74 -15.56 21.88
C GLY A 237 16.71 -16.76 21.78
N GLY A 238 18.02 -16.56 21.91
CA GLY A 238 19.00 -17.67 21.90
C GLY A 238 19.00 -18.51 23.19
N PRO A 239 19.68 -19.66 23.18
CA PRO A 239 19.20 -20.96 22.69
C PRO A 239 18.13 -21.59 23.61
N ARG A 240 17.14 -22.28 23.03
CA ARG A 240 16.39 -23.28 23.79
C ARG A 240 17.40 -24.32 24.29
N LEU A 241 17.52 -24.46 25.61
CA LEU A 241 18.17 -25.62 26.23
C LEU A 241 17.66 -26.88 25.52
N PRO A 242 18.57 -27.77 25.07
CA PRO A 242 18.13 -29.05 24.56
C PRO A 242 17.37 -29.77 25.70
N PRO A 243 16.30 -30.53 25.39
CA PRO A 243 15.77 -31.45 26.39
C PRO A 243 16.93 -32.32 26.88
N SER A 244 17.14 -32.32 28.18
CA SER A 244 18.07 -33.21 28.87
C SER A 244 17.60 -34.65 28.69
N ASN A 245 17.93 -35.25 27.54
CA ASN A 245 17.98 -36.68 27.38
C ASN A 245 19.44 -37.09 27.33
N GLU A 246 19.82 -37.67 28.46
CA GLU A 246 20.89 -38.64 28.66
C GLU A 246 21.08 -39.56 27.45
N ASN A 247 22.36 -39.77 27.10
CA ASN A 247 22.93 -40.84 26.26
C ASN A 247 22.88 -40.65 24.72
N ASP A 248 23.99 -40.16 24.12
CA ASP A 248 24.92 -41.01 23.36
C ASP A 248 25.98 -40.22 22.53
N VAL A 249 27.24 -40.53 22.83
CA VAL A 249 28.43 -40.73 21.96
C VAL A 249 28.63 -39.88 20.68
N SER A 250 29.72 -39.08 20.72
CA SER A 250 30.66 -38.63 19.67
C SER A 250 30.29 -38.70 18.17
N THR A 251 30.37 -37.57 17.44
CA THR A 251 31.44 -37.29 16.43
C THR A 251 31.31 -35.94 15.72
N ASN A 252 32.44 -35.23 15.69
CA ASN A 252 33.02 -34.34 14.66
C ASN A 252 32.34 -33.07 14.11
N ASN A 253 33.09 -31.98 14.33
CA ASN A 253 33.11 -30.66 13.70
C ASN A 253 32.93 -30.62 12.17
N SER A 254 32.07 -29.71 11.69
CA SER A 254 32.44 -28.73 10.65
C SER A 254 31.40 -27.64 10.46
N ALA A 255 31.92 -26.43 10.24
CA ALA A 255 31.23 -25.16 10.15
C ALA A 255 30.06 -25.14 9.14
N ARG A 256 28.90 -24.60 9.57
CA ARG A 256 27.78 -24.26 8.67
C ARG A 256 27.77 -22.77 8.38
N GLN A 257 28.45 -22.42 7.30
CA GLN A 257 28.37 -21.15 6.58
C GLN A 257 26.93 -20.99 6.03
N ILE A 258 26.21 -19.97 6.48
CA ILE A 258 24.90 -19.61 5.93
C ILE A 258 25.15 -18.88 4.60
N SER A 259 25.16 -19.65 3.51
CA SER A 259 25.12 -19.12 2.15
C SER A 259 23.67 -19.05 1.69
N ILE A 260 23.17 -17.84 1.49
CA ILE A 260 21.85 -17.59 0.88
C ILE A 260 21.97 -17.93 -0.60
N HIS A 261 21.61 -19.15 -0.96
CA HIS A 261 21.51 -19.60 -2.34
C HIS A 261 20.25 -18.97 -2.96
N PHE A 262 20.44 -17.88 -3.71
CA PHE A 262 19.48 -17.47 -4.73
C PHE A 262 19.31 -18.65 -5.71
N LEU A 263 18.07 -19.01 -5.99
CA LEU A 263 17.72 -20.00 -7.01
C LEU A 263 18.21 -19.52 -8.38
N SER A 264 19.44 -19.91 -8.72
CA SER A 264 19.93 -20.01 -10.08
C SER A 264 19.32 -21.27 -10.69
N LEU A 265 18.20 -21.12 -11.39
CA LEU A 265 17.72 -22.11 -12.33
C LEU A 265 18.49 -21.90 -13.64
N ASN A 266 19.55 -22.69 -13.82
CA ASN A 266 19.87 -23.40 -15.06
C ASN A 266 21.32 -23.90 -14.99
N ASN A 267 21.49 -25.22 -14.82
CA ASN A 267 22.64 -25.92 -15.36
C ASN A 267 22.25 -27.38 -15.63
N VAL A 268 21.96 -27.64 -16.89
CA VAL A 268 22.03 -28.97 -17.52
C VAL A 268 23.44 -29.08 -18.09
N PRO A 269 24.28 -30.05 -17.69
CA PRO A 269 25.59 -30.24 -18.29
C PRO A 269 25.64 -31.46 -19.21
N SER A 270 26.26 -31.23 -20.37
CA SER A 270 26.89 -32.14 -21.35
C SER A 270 26.43 -31.70 -22.75
N SER A 271 27.26 -31.40 -23.74
CA SER A 271 28.68 -31.66 -23.98
C SER A 271 29.16 -30.72 -25.10
N GLN A 272 30.48 -30.70 -25.30
CA GLN A 272 31.28 -30.04 -26.33
C GLN A 272 30.56 -29.58 -27.62
N ILE A 273 30.90 -28.37 -28.10
CA ILE A 273 31.35 -28.09 -29.48
C ILE A 273 31.83 -26.62 -29.54
N SER A 274 33.10 -26.46 -29.90
CA SER A 274 33.71 -25.20 -30.33
C SER A 274 33.13 -24.79 -31.69
N ALA A 275 32.74 -23.53 -31.85
CA ALA A 275 32.56 -22.96 -33.19
C ALA A 275 32.84 -21.45 -33.18
N SER A 276 33.95 -21.13 -33.84
CA SER A 276 34.36 -19.84 -34.36
C SER A 276 33.27 -19.15 -35.17
N VAL A 277 33.12 -17.84 -34.94
CA VAL A 277 32.31 -16.94 -35.77
C VAL A 277 33.02 -16.73 -37.10
N LEU A 278 32.44 -17.25 -38.18
CA LEU A 278 32.79 -16.91 -39.55
C LEU A 278 31.52 -16.48 -40.29
N LEU A 279 31.53 -15.24 -40.79
CA LEU A 279 30.58 -14.66 -41.74
C LEU A 279 30.60 -15.45 -43.05
N THR A 280 29.46 -16.00 -43.51
CA THR A 280 29.15 -16.06 -44.96
C THR A 280 27.67 -16.37 -45.23
N GLU A 281 27.08 -15.51 -46.07
CA GLU A 281 26.05 -15.69 -47.12
C GLU A 281 24.80 -16.59 -46.94
N ALA A 282 23.67 -15.97 -47.30
CA ALA A 282 22.43 -16.60 -47.73
C ALA A 282 22.63 -17.44 -49.02
N PRO A 283 21.74 -18.43 -49.27
CA PRO A 283 20.81 -18.23 -50.38
C PRO A 283 19.42 -18.83 -50.17
N ALA A 284 18.58 -18.55 -51.16
CA ALA A 284 17.14 -18.75 -51.25
C ALA A 284 16.69 -20.19 -51.54
N ALA A 285 15.36 -20.36 -51.45
CA ALA A 285 14.48 -21.03 -52.42
C ALA A 285 14.04 -22.51 -52.21
N ILE A 286 12.71 -22.63 -51.98
CA ILE A 286 11.72 -23.50 -52.65
C ILE A 286 11.72 -25.01 -52.29
N ARG A 287 10.58 -25.53 -51.78
CA ARG A 287 9.62 -26.44 -52.48
C ARG A 287 8.60 -27.12 -51.52
N HIS A 288 7.30 -26.89 -51.79
CA HIS A 288 6.15 -27.83 -51.91
C HIS A 288 6.30 -29.28 -51.37
N GLU A 289 5.33 -30.00 -50.79
CA GLU A 289 3.86 -29.93 -50.60
C GLU A 289 3.45 -31.10 -49.62
N PRO A 290 2.21 -31.62 -49.53
CA PRO A 290 1.42 -31.70 -48.29
C PRO A 290 1.22 -33.13 -47.74
N ARG A 291 0.59 -33.25 -46.57
CA ARG A 291 -0.14 -34.49 -46.20
C ARG A 291 -1.53 -34.18 -45.67
N ILE A 292 -2.47 -34.84 -46.33
CA ILE A 292 -3.93 -34.89 -46.14
C ILE A 292 -4.28 -36.08 -45.22
N LEU A 293 -5.50 -36.03 -44.65
CA LEU A 293 -6.28 -37.06 -43.91
C LEU A 293 -5.88 -37.18 -42.44
N GLN A 294 -6.79 -37.10 -41.47
CA GLN A 294 -8.02 -37.89 -41.25
C GLN A 294 -8.72 -37.25 -40.01
N GLY A 295 -10.00 -36.91 -39.88
CA GLY A 295 -11.23 -37.44 -40.43
C GLY A 295 -11.96 -38.30 -39.38
N ARG A 296 -12.79 -37.71 -38.48
CA ARG A 296 -14.12 -38.22 -38.01
C ARG A 296 -14.73 -37.48 -36.79
N PRO A 297 -16.06 -37.62 -36.52
CA PRO A 297 -16.97 -36.47 -36.35
C PRO A 297 -17.90 -36.59 -35.12
N SER A 298 -18.89 -35.68 -35.04
CA SER A 298 -20.25 -35.88 -34.48
C SER A 298 -20.37 -36.10 -32.95
N SER A 299 -21.36 -35.66 -32.19
CA SER A 299 -22.54 -34.78 -32.31
C SER A 299 -23.36 -35.04 -31.03
N VAL A 300 -23.62 -34.05 -30.16
CA VAL A 300 -24.71 -34.05 -29.15
C VAL A 300 -24.88 -32.56 -28.78
N LEU A 301 -25.86 -31.76 -29.19
CA LEU A 301 -27.32 -31.89 -29.30
C LEU A 301 -28.02 -32.31 -28.01
N LEU A 302 -28.30 -31.34 -27.13
CA LEU A 302 -29.45 -31.40 -26.24
C LEU A 302 -30.08 -30.00 -26.10
N LYS A 303 -31.37 -29.98 -26.44
CA LYS A 303 -32.32 -28.86 -26.48
C LYS A 303 -32.68 -28.33 -25.09
N PRO A 304 -33.35 -27.17 -25.01
CA PRO A 304 -33.83 -26.55 -23.79
C PRO A 304 -35.17 -27.17 -23.35
N ASP A 305 -35.52 -26.99 -22.08
CA ASP A 305 -36.90 -27.13 -21.64
C ASP A 305 -37.33 -25.96 -20.75
N SER A 306 -38.57 -25.57 -21.02
CA SER A 306 -39.28 -24.37 -20.63
C SER A 306 -40.31 -24.64 -19.54
N ASP A 307 -40.73 -23.56 -18.88
CA ASP A 307 -42.01 -23.35 -18.19
C ASP A 307 -42.39 -24.14 -16.92
N HIS A 308 -42.56 -23.37 -15.84
CA HIS A 308 -43.73 -23.26 -14.95
C HIS A 308 -43.23 -22.62 -13.62
N SER A 309 -43.93 -21.74 -12.91
CA SER A 309 -45.36 -21.46 -12.82
C SER A 309 -45.55 -20.11 -12.10
N LEU A 310 -46.58 -19.38 -12.52
CA LEU A 310 -47.29 -18.39 -11.70
C LEU A 310 -47.72 -19.00 -10.36
N ARG A 311 -47.64 -18.22 -9.27
CA ARG A 311 -48.68 -18.19 -8.21
C ARG A 311 -48.49 -17.01 -7.25
N VAL A 312 -49.56 -16.21 -7.19
CA VAL A 312 -50.08 -15.34 -6.11
C VAL A 312 -49.27 -14.11 -5.73
#